data_AF-A0A382L188-F1
#
_entry.id   AF-A0A382L188-F1
#
_cell.length_a   1.000
_cell.length_b   1.000
_cell.length_c   1.000
_cell.angle_alpha   90.00
_cell.angle_beta   90.00
_cell.angle_gamma   90.00
#
_symmetry.space_group_name_H-M   'P 1'
#
loop_
_entity.id
_entity.type
_entity.pdbx_description
1 polymer ?
#
loop_
_entity_poly.entity_id
_entity_poly.type
_entity_poly.pdbx_seq_one_letter_code
_entity_poly.pdbx_strand_id
1 'polypeptide(L)'
;YQGKVYSTSGRAGQGQHGSMSKHEMNNVMFAWGPGFKRGVSVDVPSGNIDVAPTILNLLGLPGGEAMDGRVLAEALVGGPDPDSVEWSSELHSTERRLKEKVYRQQIKLSVVGETTYVDEGNSTLGWR
;
A
#
# COMPACT_ATOMS: atom_id res chain seq x y z
N TYR A 1 3.28 -14.40 12.49
CA TYR A 1 4.42 -13.51 12.15
C TYR A 1 5.06 -13.05 13.44
N GLN A 2 6.39 -13.11 13.57
CA GLN A 2 7.08 -12.47 14.69
C GLN A 2 7.26 -10.98 14.36
N GLY A 3 6.63 -10.10 15.14
CA GLY A 3 6.81 -8.66 15.01
C GLY A 3 8.27 -8.26 15.25
N LYS A 4 8.78 -7.35 14.42
CA LYS A 4 10.11 -6.78 14.57
C LYS A 4 9.99 -5.27 14.77
N VAL A 5 10.76 -4.75 15.72
CA VAL A 5 10.81 -3.33 16.08
C VAL A 5 12.26 -2.89 15.92
N TYR A 6 12.51 -1.95 15.03
CA TYR A 6 13.87 -1.48 14.73
C TYR A 6 14.21 -0.11 15.32
N SER A 7 13.20 0.71 15.66
CA SER A 7 13.39 2.12 16.02
C SER A 7 12.65 2.60 17.27
N THR A 8 12.01 1.71 18.04
CA THR A 8 11.35 2.09 19.31
C THR A 8 11.75 1.13 20.43
N SER A 9 11.75 1.61 21.68
CA SER A 9 12.01 0.83 22.90
C SER A 9 10.85 -0.15 23.25
N GLY A 10 10.09 -0.58 22.24
CA GLY A 10 8.92 -1.45 22.39
C GLY A 10 9.30 -2.82 22.96
N ARG A 11 8.53 -3.29 23.94
CA ARG A 11 8.65 -4.63 24.53
C ARG A 11 7.68 -5.61 23.86
N ALA A 12 7.99 -6.90 23.96
CA ALA A 12 7.07 -7.95 23.52
C ALA A 12 5.69 -7.78 24.18
N GLY A 13 4.62 -7.95 23.39
CA GLY A 13 3.23 -7.87 23.86
C GLY A 13 2.62 -6.46 23.92
N GLN A 14 3.34 -5.41 23.54
CA GLN A 14 2.84 -4.02 23.64
C GLN A 14 2.21 -3.45 22.37
N GLY A 15 2.21 -4.19 21.26
CA GLY A 15 1.85 -3.66 19.95
C GLY A 15 2.83 -2.59 19.46
N GLN A 16 3.10 -2.55 18.17
CA GLN A 16 3.91 -1.52 17.52
C GLN A 16 3.43 -1.33 16.09
N HIS A 17 3.77 -0.18 15.51
CA HIS A 17 3.56 0.13 14.10
C HIS A 17 4.77 0.89 13.54
N GLY A 18 4.80 1.09 12.21
CA GLY A 18 5.84 1.85 11.52
C GLY A 18 6.91 0.98 10.84
N SER A 19 6.68 -0.33 10.73
CA SER A 19 7.47 -1.20 9.85
C SER A 19 6.83 -1.34 8.47
N MET A 20 7.58 -1.89 7.51
CA MET A 20 7.05 -2.29 6.19
C MET A 20 6.56 -3.75 6.18
N SER A 21 6.13 -4.31 7.31
CA SER A 21 5.52 -5.64 7.34
C SER A 21 4.21 -5.66 6.57
N LYS A 22 3.93 -6.73 5.81
CA LYS A 22 2.59 -6.92 5.20
C LYS A 22 1.43 -6.83 6.19
N HIS A 23 1.67 -7.11 7.47
CA HIS A 23 0.65 -7.06 8.52
C HIS A 23 0.39 -5.64 9.04
N GLU A 24 1.28 -4.69 8.73
CA GLU A 24 1.12 -3.27 9.05
C GLU A 24 0.70 -2.46 7.81
N MET A 25 1.17 -2.87 6.63
CA MET A 25 0.82 -2.22 5.37
C MET A 25 -0.60 -2.57 4.89
N ASN A 26 -1.07 -3.80 5.14
CA ASN A 26 -2.42 -4.22 4.73
C ASN A 26 -3.48 -3.71 5.72
N ASN A 27 -4.20 -2.66 5.31
CA ASN A 27 -5.24 -2.00 6.08
C ASN A 27 -6.59 -2.14 5.38
N VAL A 28 -7.69 -1.92 6.12
CA VAL A 28 -9.05 -1.97 5.56
C VAL A 28 -9.62 -0.56 5.47
N MET A 29 -10.11 -0.20 4.28
CA MET A 29 -10.91 1.01 4.06
C MET A 29 -12.37 0.63 3.84
N PHE A 30 -13.28 1.32 4.52
CA PHE A 30 -14.71 1.28 4.23
C PHE A 30 -15.16 2.63 3.69
N ALA A 31 -15.91 2.58 2.59
CA ALA A 31 -16.54 3.76 2.00
C ALA A 31 -18.04 3.52 1.85
N TRP A 32 -18.84 4.53 2.19
CA TRP A 32 -20.30 4.46 2.10
C TRP A 32 -20.89 5.82 1.76
N GLY A 33 -21.81 5.84 0.80
CA GLY A 33 -22.50 7.05 0.36
C GLY A 33 -23.10 6.86 -1.03
N PRO A 34 -23.88 7.84 -1.52
CA PRO A 34 -24.55 7.76 -2.82
C PRO A 34 -23.57 7.72 -4.01
N GLY A 35 -22.34 8.22 -3.84
CA GLY A 35 -21.29 8.19 -4.86
C GLY A 35 -20.51 6.88 -4.94
N PHE A 36 -20.66 5.97 -3.97
CA PHE A 36 -19.94 4.69 -3.93
C PHE A 36 -20.82 3.54 -4.41
N LYS A 37 -20.20 2.55 -5.06
CA LYS A 37 -20.86 1.28 -5.38
C LYS A 37 -21.28 0.57 -4.08
N ARG A 38 -22.36 -0.23 -4.17
CA ARG A 38 -22.94 -0.92 -3.01
C ARG A 38 -22.57 -2.39 -3.01
N GLY A 39 -22.19 -2.91 -1.84
CA GLY A 39 -21.98 -4.34 -1.63
C GLY A 39 -20.83 -4.93 -2.43
N VAL A 40 -19.84 -4.11 -2.81
CA VAL A 40 -18.66 -4.55 -3.53
C VAL A 40 -17.45 -4.60 -2.61
N SER A 41 -16.58 -5.57 -2.84
CA SER A 41 -15.20 -5.57 -2.37
C SER A 41 -14.31 -5.11 -3.52
N VAL A 42 -13.33 -4.27 -3.23
CA VAL A 42 -12.37 -3.77 -4.20
C VAL A 42 -10.99 -4.22 -3.76
N ASP A 43 -10.43 -5.20 -4.47
CA ASP A 43 -9.10 -5.74 -4.19
C ASP A 43 -7.99 -5.05 -5.01
N VAL A 44 -8.36 -4.06 -5.84
CA VAL A 44 -7.41 -3.20 -6.56
C VAL A 44 -6.54 -2.46 -5.53
N PRO A 45 -5.20 -2.46 -5.68
CA PRO A 45 -4.30 -1.78 -4.77
C PRO A 45 -4.68 -0.30 -4.57
N SER A 46 -4.71 0.12 -3.31
CA SER A 46 -5.06 1.47 -2.88
C SER A 46 -4.27 1.85 -1.63
N GLY A 47 -4.20 3.15 -1.35
CA GLY A 47 -3.53 3.67 -0.16
C GLY A 47 -4.16 4.97 0.33
N ASN A 48 -3.75 5.42 1.53
CA ASN A 48 -4.27 6.64 2.14
C ASN A 48 -4.10 7.90 1.25
N ILE A 49 -3.11 7.89 0.36
CA ILE A 49 -2.86 8.96 -0.61
C ILE A 49 -4.03 9.15 -1.59
N ASP A 50 -4.85 8.12 -1.81
CA ASP A 50 -5.97 8.13 -2.75
C ASP A 50 -7.25 8.73 -2.15
N VAL A 51 -7.31 8.87 -0.82
CA VAL A 51 -8.52 9.33 -0.11
C VAL A 51 -8.85 10.77 -0.48
N ALA A 52 -7.87 11.67 -0.41
CA ALA A 52 -8.06 13.09 -0.74
C ALA A 52 -8.51 13.32 -2.20
N PRO A 53 -7.81 12.79 -3.24
CA PRO A 53 -8.24 12.99 -4.62
C PRO A 53 -9.62 12.35 -4.90
N THR A 54 -9.94 11.21 -4.27
CA THR A 54 -11.26 10.59 -4.39
C THR A 54 -12.38 11.48 -3.81
N ILE A 55 -12.15 12.09 -2.64
CA ILE A 55 -13.12 13.01 -2.02
C ILE A 55 -13.30 14.27 -2.88
N LEU A 56 -12.21 14.88 -3.37
CA LEU A 56 -12.29 16.05 -4.24
C LEU A 56 -13.10 15.75 -5.51
N ASN A 57 -12.85 14.60 -6.14
CA ASN A 57 -13.63 14.14 -7.29
C ASN A 57 -15.12 14.00 -6.98
N LEU A 58 -15.49 13.40 -5.84
CA LEU A 58 -16.88 13.28 -5.41
C LEU A 58 -17.56 14.63 -5.15
N LEU A 59 -16.81 15.62 -4.70
CA LEU A 59 -17.31 16.98 -4.47
C LEU A 59 -17.33 17.84 -5.74
N GLY A 60 -16.78 17.35 -6.86
CA GLY A 60 -16.61 18.15 -8.08
C GLY A 60 -15.60 19.28 -7.91
N LEU A 61 -14.64 19.13 -6.99
CA LEU A 61 -13.61 20.13 -6.71
C LEU A 61 -12.29 19.77 -7.44
N PRO A 62 -11.56 20.78 -7.94
CA PRO A 62 -10.26 20.56 -8.58
C PRO A 62 -9.15 20.27 -7.56
N GLY A 63 -7.95 19.94 -8.04
CA GLY A 63 -6.72 19.83 -7.25
C GLY A 63 -6.28 18.39 -6.94
N GLY A 64 -7.11 17.40 -7.25
CA GLY A 64 -6.74 15.98 -7.11
C GLY A 64 -5.61 15.59 -8.07
N GLU A 65 -5.54 16.21 -9.25
CA GLU A 65 -4.52 15.99 -10.28
C GLU A 65 -3.09 16.39 -9.86
N ALA A 66 -2.96 17.20 -8.82
CA ALA A 66 -1.67 17.62 -8.28
C ALA A 66 -1.19 16.75 -7.11
N MET A 67 -1.95 15.71 -6.74
CA MET A 67 -1.62 14.80 -5.64
C MET A 67 -0.96 13.52 -6.17
N ASP A 68 -0.18 12.85 -5.32
CA ASP A 68 0.47 11.58 -5.68
C ASP A 68 -0.52 10.41 -5.83
N GLY A 69 -1.67 10.50 -5.15
CA GLY A 69 -2.71 9.48 -5.17
C GLY A 69 -3.64 9.62 -6.38
N ARG A 70 -4.35 8.53 -6.68
CA ARG A 70 -5.35 8.48 -7.75
C ARG A 70 -6.77 8.54 -7.19
N VAL A 71 -7.73 8.86 -8.05
CA VAL A 71 -9.13 8.63 -7.74
C VAL A 71 -9.39 7.11 -7.76
N LEU A 72 -10.00 6.58 -6.71
CA LEU A 72 -10.48 5.19 -6.63
C LEU A 72 -11.77 5.01 -7.45
N ALA A 73 -11.69 5.29 -8.75
CA ALA A 73 -12.84 5.35 -9.66
C ALA A 73 -13.62 4.03 -9.69
N GLU A 74 -12.94 2.90 -9.55
CA GLU A 74 -13.53 1.56 -9.47
C GLU A 74 -14.49 1.37 -8.30
N ALA A 75 -14.34 2.15 -7.22
CA ALA A 75 -15.24 2.16 -6.08
C ALA A 75 -16.45 3.09 -6.28
N LEU A 76 -16.44 3.95 -7.29
CA LEU A 76 -17.46 4.98 -7.52
C LEU A 76 -18.57 4.51 -8.47
N VAL A 77 -19.79 5.00 -8.24
CA VAL A 77 -20.92 4.77 -9.16
C VAL A 77 -20.59 5.33 -10.54
N GLY A 78 -20.80 4.54 -11.59
CA GLY A 78 -20.46 4.91 -12.97
C GLY A 78 -18.99 4.72 -13.34
N GLY A 79 -18.13 4.35 -12.39
CA GLY A 79 -16.75 3.96 -12.65
C GLY A 79 -16.60 2.51 -13.14
N PRO A 80 -15.39 2.12 -13.60
CA PRO A 80 -15.11 0.80 -14.17
C PRO A 80 -15.35 -0.32 -13.15
N ASP A 81 -15.66 -1.53 -13.60
CA ASP A 81 -15.71 -2.71 -12.73
C ASP A 81 -14.36 -2.88 -12.01
N PRO A 82 -14.31 -3.09 -10.67
CA PRO A 82 -13.05 -3.35 -9.97
C PRO A 82 -12.19 -4.43 -10.62
N ASP A 83 -12.82 -5.50 -11.13
CA ASP A 83 -12.10 -6.62 -11.76
C ASP A 83 -11.52 -6.26 -13.13
N SER A 84 -11.90 -5.11 -13.69
CA SER A 84 -11.38 -4.58 -14.97
C SER A 84 -10.22 -3.59 -14.82
N VAL A 85 -9.87 -3.23 -13.58
CA VAL A 85 -8.73 -2.33 -13.34
C VAL A 85 -7.45 -3.14 -13.28
N GLU A 86 -6.64 -2.97 -14.31
CA GLU A 86 -5.32 -3.60 -14.42
C GLU A 86 -4.34 -3.00 -13.40
N TRP A 87 -3.56 -3.87 -12.78
CA TRP A 87 -2.48 -3.51 -11.88
C TRP A 87 -1.39 -4.57 -11.92
N SER A 88 -0.17 -4.20 -11.54
CA SER A 88 0.98 -5.10 -11.54
C SER A 88 1.65 -5.14 -10.17
N SER A 89 2.43 -6.19 -9.93
CA SER A 89 3.28 -6.29 -8.74
C SER A 89 4.75 -6.35 -9.14
N GLU A 90 5.56 -5.56 -8.45
CA GLU A 90 6.99 -5.49 -8.65
C GLU A 90 7.73 -5.91 -7.38
N LEU A 91 8.84 -6.63 -7.55
CA LEU A 91 9.74 -6.98 -6.45
C LEU A 91 11.12 -6.43 -6.73
N HIS A 92 11.52 -5.43 -5.96
CA HIS A 92 12.86 -4.85 -6.01
C HIS A 92 13.72 -5.50 -4.94
N SER A 93 14.92 -5.95 -5.31
CA SER A 93 15.84 -6.62 -4.40
C SER A 93 17.25 -6.06 -4.54
N THR A 94 17.95 -5.86 -3.43
CA THR A 94 19.35 -5.45 -3.40
C THR A 94 20.12 -6.20 -2.32
N GLU A 95 21.44 -6.30 -2.48
CA GLU A 95 22.30 -6.91 -1.49
C GLU A 95 23.55 -6.08 -1.23
N ARG A 96 24.06 -6.17 0.01
CA ARG A 96 25.33 -5.59 0.41
C ARG A 96 26.18 -6.63 1.13
N ARG A 97 27.43 -6.75 0.69
CA ARG A 97 28.43 -7.61 1.33
C ARG A 97 28.98 -6.96 2.60
N LEU A 98 29.05 -7.74 3.67
CA LEU A 98 29.52 -7.34 5.00
C LEU A 98 30.50 -8.40 5.54
N LYS A 99 31.78 -8.31 5.15
CA LYS A 99 32.81 -9.32 5.45
C LYS A 99 32.34 -10.73 5.02
N GLU A 100 32.06 -11.61 5.98
CA GLU A 100 31.60 -13.00 5.79
C GLU A 100 30.08 -13.14 5.65
N LYS A 101 29.34 -12.03 5.78
CA LYS A 101 27.89 -11.98 5.71
C LYS A 101 27.40 -11.24 4.48
N VAL A 102 26.18 -11.55 4.06
CA VAL A 102 25.45 -10.82 3.02
C VAL A 102 24.14 -10.32 3.61
N TYR A 103 23.93 -9.01 3.52
CA TYR A 103 22.66 -8.38 3.85
C TYR A 103 21.84 -8.25 2.57
N ARG A 104 20.63 -8.81 2.56
CA ARG A 104 19.67 -8.73 1.43
C ARG A 104 18.46 -7.93 1.88
N GLN A 105 18.01 -7.01 1.04
CA GLN A 105 16.77 -6.25 1.22
C GLN A 105 15.87 -6.46 0.02
N GLN A 106 14.57 -6.51 0.30
CA GLN A 106 13.53 -6.63 -0.72
C GLN A 106 12.39 -5.68 -0.38
N ILE A 107 11.79 -5.07 -1.40
CA ILE A 107 10.54 -4.33 -1.30
C ILE A 107 9.60 -4.80 -2.41
N LYS A 108 8.38 -5.18 -2.02
CA LYS A 108 7.31 -5.55 -2.92
C LYS A 108 6.37 -4.36 -3.07
N LEU A 109 6.04 -4.03 -4.30
CA LEU A 109 5.20 -2.91 -4.68
C LEU A 109 4.02 -3.41 -5.51
N SER A 110 2.90 -2.71 -5.39
CA SER A 110 1.77 -2.80 -6.32
C SER A 110 1.67 -1.50 -7.12
N VAL A 111 1.37 -1.57 -8.42
CA VAL A 111 1.32 -0.41 -9.31
C VAL A 111 -0.03 -0.40 -10.04
N VAL A 112 -0.77 0.71 -9.93
CA VAL A 112 -2.04 0.95 -10.62
C VAL A 112 -1.92 2.24 -11.42
N GLY A 113 -1.85 2.14 -12.74
CA GLY A 113 -1.50 3.29 -13.59
C GLY A 113 -0.12 3.86 -13.21
N GLU A 114 -0.08 5.11 -12.76
CA GLU A 114 1.15 5.78 -12.32
C GLU A 114 1.33 5.74 -10.79
N THR A 115 0.33 5.27 -10.04
CA THR A 115 0.37 5.25 -8.56
C THR A 115 1.00 3.95 -8.06
N THR A 116 1.94 4.07 -7.14
CA THR A 116 2.69 2.95 -6.56
C THR A 116 2.40 2.81 -5.06
N TYR A 117 2.18 1.58 -4.62
CA TYR A 117 1.88 1.23 -3.23
C TYR A 117 2.93 0.27 -2.69
N VAL A 118 3.32 0.44 -1.43
CA VAL A 118 4.24 -0.48 -0.75
C VAL A 118 3.45 -1.60 -0.09
N ASP A 119 3.61 -2.83 -0.58
CA ASP A 119 2.93 -4.01 -0.03
C ASP A 119 3.68 -4.55 1.20
N GLU A 120 4.99 -4.71 1.06
CA GLU A 120 5.86 -5.20 2.12
C GLU A 120 7.34 -4.94 1.83
N GLY A 121 8.13 -4.82 2.90
CA GLY A 121 9.58 -4.76 2.88
C GLY A 121 10.17 -5.81 3.82
N ASN A 122 11.20 -6.53 3.36
CA ASN A 122 11.86 -7.56 4.13
C ASN A 122 13.39 -7.46 4.04
N SER A 123 14.08 -7.99 5.03
CA SER A 123 15.52 -8.11 4.98
C SER A 123 16.05 -9.32 5.74
N THR A 124 17.14 -9.87 5.22
CA THR A 124 17.83 -11.02 5.81
C THR A 124 19.32 -10.74 5.91
N LEU A 125 19.94 -11.18 7.00
CA LEU A 125 21.40 -11.21 7.16
C LEU A 125 21.82 -12.67 7.25
N GLY A 126 22.51 -13.16 6.22
CA GLY A 126 23.00 -14.54 6.15
C GLY A 126 24.52 -14.61 6.11
N TRP A 127 25.06 -15.78 6.40
CA TRP A 127 26.42 -16.12 5.99
C TRP A 127 26.50 -16.21 4.47
N ARG A 128 27.71 -16.01 3.94
CA ARG A 128 28.00 -16.13 2.52
C ARG A 128 27.63 -17.51 1.96
#